data_AF-A0A972V3K6-F1
#
_entry.id   AF-A0A972V3K6-F1
#
_cell.length_a   1.000
_cell.length_b   1.000
_cell.length_c   1.000
_cell.angle_alpha   90.00
_cell.angle_beta   90.00
_cell.angle_gamma   90.00
#
_symmetry.space_group_name_H-M   'P 1'
#
loop_
_entity.id
_entity.type
_entity.pdbx_description
1 polymer ?
#
loop_
_entity_poly.entity_id
_entity_poly.type
_entity_poly.pdbx_seq_one_letter_code
_entity_poly.pdbx_strand_id
1 'polypeptide(L)'
;LNLLSTGASLIPLSTGASLILLPTCASLILLSPGDILKFRAIERAEYDDLRAQVDAGTFQFKKRPVQFSLAEFQADPATSNARLLEALHGD
;
A
#
# COMPACT_ATOMS: atom_id res chain seq x y z
N LEU A 1 -27.33 47.38 23.20
CA LEU A 1 -28.45 47.05 22.28
C LEU A 1 -27.87 47.10 20.87
N ASN A 2 -27.66 46.03 20.12
CA ASN A 2 -28.50 44.86 19.89
C ASN A 2 -27.80 43.52 20.16
N LEU A 3 -28.55 42.63 20.81
CA LEU A 3 -28.32 41.20 21.00
C LEU A 3 -29.27 40.46 20.07
N LEU A 4 -28.77 39.63 19.14
CA LEU A 4 -29.40 38.44 18.52
C LEU A 4 -28.28 37.66 17.81
N SER A 5 -27.54 36.78 18.48
CA SER A 5 -27.81 35.34 18.67
C SER A 5 -27.93 34.52 17.37
N THR A 6 -26.83 33.90 16.94
CA THR A 6 -26.76 32.47 16.55
C THR A 6 -25.28 32.07 16.58
N GLY A 7 -24.96 31.02 17.33
CA GLY A 7 -23.61 30.74 17.84
C GLY A 7 -22.61 30.25 16.79
N ALA A 8 -21.65 31.12 16.45
CA ALA A 8 -20.36 30.72 15.93
C ALA A 8 -19.30 31.28 16.89
N SER A 9 -18.80 30.43 17.80
CA SER A 9 -17.65 30.77 18.62
C SER A 9 -16.45 30.92 17.67
N LEU A 10 -15.97 32.15 17.50
CA LEU A 10 -14.68 32.42 16.88
C LEU A 10 -13.61 32.01 17.88
N ILE A 11 -13.15 30.76 17.79
CA ILE A 11 -11.97 30.32 18.51
C ILE A 11 -10.77 30.95 17.77
N PRO A 12 -9.95 31.80 18.41
CA PRO A 12 -8.71 32.24 17.82
C PRO A 12 -7.78 31.01 17.71
N LEU A 13 -7.53 30.56 16.48
CA LEU A 13 -6.55 29.51 16.19
C LEU A 13 -5.15 30.07 16.50
N SER A 14 -4.74 29.86 17.76
CA SER A 14 -3.37 30.04 18.22
C SER A 14 -2.42 29.31 17.27
N THR A 15 -1.47 30.08 16.73
CA THR A 15 -0.17 29.68 16.18
C THR A 15 0.21 28.22 16.44
N GLY A 16 0.32 27.42 15.37
CA GLY A 16 1.11 26.18 15.40
C GLY A 16 0.48 24.92 14.82
N ALA A 17 -0.81 24.89 14.47
CA ALA A 17 -1.38 23.75 13.76
C ALA A 17 -1.32 24.03 12.25
N SER A 18 -0.17 23.74 11.63
CA SER A 18 -0.13 23.46 10.19
C SER A 18 -1.13 22.33 9.97
N LEU A 19 -2.30 22.68 9.46
CA LEU A 19 -3.26 21.76 8.88
C LEU A 19 -2.60 21.24 7.59
N ILE A 20 -1.63 20.35 7.76
CA ILE A 20 -1.07 19.59 6.66
C ILE A 20 -2.23 18.70 6.23
N LEU A 21 -2.88 19.11 5.16
CA LEU A 21 -3.74 18.28 4.34
C LEU A 21 -2.89 17.07 3.92
N LEU A 22 -2.82 16.05 4.77
CA LEU A 22 -2.30 14.75 4.39
C LEU A 22 -3.13 14.31 3.18
N PRO A 23 -2.52 13.79 2.11
CA PRO A 23 -3.26 13.31 0.96
C PRO A 23 -4.02 12.03 1.38
N THR A 24 -5.18 12.18 2.00
CA THR A 24 -6.02 11.07 2.48
C THR A 24 -6.75 10.34 1.35
N CYS A 25 -6.35 10.52 0.08
CA CYS A 25 -7.09 10.00 -1.07
C CYS A 25 -6.26 9.16 -2.06
N ALA A 26 -5.04 8.76 -1.71
CA ALA A 26 -4.47 7.55 -2.31
C ALA A 26 -4.94 6.38 -1.44
N SER A 27 -5.70 5.45 -2.01
CA SER A 27 -6.14 4.25 -1.28
C SER A 27 -4.95 3.63 -0.53
N LEU A 28 -5.02 3.59 0.81
CA LEU A 28 -3.99 3.05 1.72
C LEU A 28 -3.76 1.53 1.56
N ILE A 29 -4.36 0.94 0.53
CA ILE A 29 -4.51 -0.48 0.34
C ILE A 29 -3.66 -0.86 -0.86
N LEU A 30 -2.53 -1.51 -0.57
CA LEU A 30 -1.56 -1.97 -1.57
C LEU A 30 -2.10 -3.13 -2.42
N LEU A 31 -3.05 -3.89 -1.88
CA LEU A 31 -3.48 -5.18 -2.40
C LEU A 31 -4.96 -5.17 -2.76
N SER A 32 -5.27 -5.66 -3.95
CA SER A 32 -6.65 -5.92 -4.35
C SER A 32 -7.01 -7.39 -4.06
N PRO A 33 -8.30 -7.69 -3.82
CA PRO A 33 -8.76 -9.07 -3.78
C PRO A 33 -8.36 -9.81 -5.07
N GLY A 34 -7.75 -10.98 -4.93
CA GLY A 34 -7.23 -11.76 -6.06
C GLY A 34 -5.74 -11.56 -6.35
N ASP A 35 -5.06 -10.62 -5.67
CA ASP A 35 -3.61 -10.53 -5.73
C ASP A 35 -2.96 -11.78 -5.11
N ILE A 36 -1.95 -12.30 -5.81
CA ILE A 36 -1.15 -13.44 -5.36
C ILE A 36 0.18 -12.92 -4.84
N LEU A 37 0.51 -13.24 -3.59
CA LEU A 37 1.75 -12.81 -2.94
C LEU A 37 2.76 -13.93 -2.83
N LYS A 38 4.02 -13.60 -3.13
CA LYS A 38 5.18 -14.45 -2.87
C LYS A 38 6.08 -13.78 -1.83
N PHE A 39 6.18 -14.38 -0.66
CA PHE A 39 7.14 -13.96 0.35
C PHE A 39 8.50 -14.62 0.12
N ARG A 40 9.56 -13.84 0.36
CA ARG A 40 10.95 -14.29 0.43
C ARG A 40 11.44 -14.08 1.85
N ALA A 41 12.12 -15.07 2.42
CA ALA A 41 12.82 -14.88 3.68
C ALA A 41 13.98 -13.90 3.48
N ILE A 42 14.10 -12.94 4.39
CA ILE A 42 15.15 -11.93 4.41
C ILE A 42 15.77 -11.87 5.81
N GLU A 43 17.02 -11.45 5.89
CA GLU A 43 17.69 -11.21 7.17
C GLU A 43 17.24 -9.88 7.79
N ARG A 44 17.57 -9.69 9.07
CA ARG A 44 17.14 -8.49 9.80
C ARG A 44 17.73 -7.20 9.22
N ALA A 45 18.99 -7.22 8.78
CA ALA A 45 19.63 -6.07 8.17
C ALA A 45 18.90 -5.63 6.89
N GLU A 46 18.56 -6.59 6.02
CA GLU A 46 17.80 -6.27 4.81
C GLU A 46 16.40 -5.72 5.14
N TYR A 47 15.73 -6.26 6.16
CA TYR A 47 14.46 -5.70 6.62
C TYR A 47 14.58 -4.23 7.03
N ASP A 48 15.62 -3.88 7.80
CA ASP A 48 15.83 -2.51 8.25
C ASP A 48 16.11 -1.55 7.09
N ASP A 49 16.90 -1.97 6.11
CA ASP A 49 17.16 -1.21 4.88
C ASP A 49 15.90 -0.99 4.05
N LEU A 50 15.09 -2.04 3.86
CA LEU A 50 13.81 -1.96 3.15
C LEU A 50 12.81 -1.07 3.90
N ARG A 51 12.78 -1.15 5.24
CA ARG A 51 11.92 -0.31 6.07
C ARG A 51 12.25 1.16 5.92
N ALA A 52 13.55 1.50 5.89
CA ALA A 52 14.01 2.87 5.66
C ALA A 52 13.62 3.39 4.26
N GLN A 53 13.69 2.54 3.22
CA GLN A 53 13.22 2.90 1.88
C GLN A 53 11.71 3.14 1.83
N VAL A 54 10.92 2.37 2.58
CA VAL A 54 9.47 2.61 2.72
C VAL A 54 9.18 3.94 3.39
N ASP A 55 9.89 4.27 4.49
CA ASP A 55 9.73 5.56 5.17
C ASP A 55 10.15 6.75 4.30
N ALA A 56 11.19 6.58 3.48
CA ALA A 56 11.62 7.57 2.50
C ALA A 56 10.73 7.64 1.24
N GLY A 57 9.77 6.72 1.09
CA GLY A 57 8.91 6.64 -0.09
C GLY A 57 9.63 6.21 -1.37
N THR A 58 10.81 5.60 -1.26
CA THR A 58 11.64 5.16 -2.40
C THR A 58 11.50 3.66 -2.70
N PHE A 59 10.90 2.90 -1.80
CA PHE A 59 10.70 1.46 -1.98
C PHE A 59 9.73 1.18 -3.14
N GLN A 60 10.15 0.28 -4.05
CA GLN A 60 9.32 -0.20 -5.16
C GLN A 60 9.18 -1.72 -5.07
N PHE A 61 7.95 -2.20 -4.95
CA PHE A 61 7.66 -3.63 -4.94
C PHE A 61 7.48 -4.16 -6.37
N LYS A 62 7.95 -5.39 -6.62
CA LYS A 62 7.79 -6.05 -7.93
C LYS A 62 6.36 -6.57 -8.05
N LYS A 63 5.64 -6.10 -9.06
CA LYS A 63 4.28 -6.55 -9.40
C LYS A 63 4.16 -6.79 -10.89
N ARG A 64 3.38 -7.81 -11.27
CA ARG A 64 3.14 -8.18 -12.67
C ARG A 64 1.69 -8.62 -12.83
N PRO A 65 0.96 -8.12 -13.84
CA PRO A 65 -0.37 -8.63 -14.15
C PRO A 65 -0.26 -10.08 -14.64
N VAL A 66 -1.11 -10.96 -14.13
CA VAL A 66 -1.15 -12.38 -14.50
C VAL A 66 -2.60 -12.84 -14.57
N GLN A 67 -2.85 -13.88 -15.36
CA GLN A 67 -4.14 -14.58 -15.37
C GLN A 67 -3.99 -15.86 -14.56
N PHE A 68 -4.82 -16.03 -13.52
CA PHE A 68 -4.84 -17.24 -12.69
C PHE A 68 -6.08 -18.08 -12.99
N SER A 69 -5.88 -19.40 -13.12
CA SER A 69 -6.95 -20.38 -13.27
C SER A 69 -6.87 -21.41 -12.14
N LEU A 70 -7.91 -21.48 -11.32
CA LEU A 70 -8.00 -22.46 -10.25
C LEU A 70 -8.03 -23.90 -10.79
N ALA A 71 -8.68 -24.11 -11.94
CA ALA A 71 -8.77 -25.43 -12.55
C ALA A 71 -7.40 -25.91 -13.04
N GLU A 72 -6.60 -25.03 -13.65
CA GLU A 72 -5.23 -25.36 -14.05
C GLU A 72 -4.34 -25.64 -12.84
N PHE A 73 -4.46 -24.80 -11.79
CA PHE A 73 -3.71 -25.00 -10.55
C PHE A 73 -4.05 -26.32 -9.87
N GLN A 74 -5.32 -26.72 -9.85
CA GLN A 74 -5.73 -28.01 -9.27
C GLN A 74 -5.25 -29.21 -10.09
N ALA A 75 -5.14 -29.07 -11.41
CA ALA A 75 -4.65 -30.13 -12.29
C ALA A 75 -3.14 -30.33 -12.18
N ASP A 76 -2.36 -29.24 -12.13
CA ASP A 76 -0.90 -29.26 -11.93
C ASP A 76 -0.41 -28.00 -11.21
N PRO A 77 -0.32 -28.05 -9.86
CA PRO A 77 0.13 -26.91 -9.06
C PRO A 77 1.57 -26.48 -9.38
N ALA A 78 2.45 -27.41 -9.75
CA ALA A 78 3.87 -27.13 -9.96
C ALA A 78 4.07 -26.30 -11.22
N THR A 79 3.43 -26.71 -12.32
CA THR A 79 3.48 -25.98 -13.59
C THR A 79 2.81 -24.61 -13.49
N SER A 80 1.65 -24.51 -12.83
CA SER A 80 1.00 -23.21 -12.62
C SER A 80 1.87 -22.26 -11.79
N ASN A 81 2.49 -22.73 -10.71
CA ASN A 81 3.39 -21.92 -9.89
C ASN A 81 4.63 -21.48 -10.67
N ALA A 82 5.23 -22.36 -11.48
CA ALA A 82 6.38 -22.03 -12.31
C ALA A 82 6.06 -20.88 -13.27
N ARG A 83 4.89 -20.90 -13.93
CA ARG A 83 4.43 -19.80 -14.81
C ARG A 83 4.24 -18.48 -14.07
N LEU A 84 3.67 -18.51 -12.86
CA LEU A 84 3.49 -17.30 -12.04
C LEU A 84 4.84 -16.70 -11.62
N LEU A 85 5.80 -17.55 -11.24
CA LEU A 85 7.15 -17.11 -10.88
C LEU A 85 7.93 -16.60 -12.09
N GLU A 86 7.79 -17.25 -13.24
CA GLU A 86 8.37 -16.78 -14.50
C GLU A 86 7.81 -15.40 -14.86
N ALA A 87 6.50 -15.18 -14.78
CA ALA A 87 5.92 -13.87 -15.01
C ALA A 87 6.45 -12.81 -14.04
N LEU A 88 6.68 -13.17 -12.77
CA LEU A 88 7.18 -12.25 -11.73
C LEU A 88 8.67 -11.93 -11.88
N HIS A 89 9.49 -12.90 -12.28
CA HIS A 89 10.95 -12.79 -12.30
C HIS A 89 11.57 -12.61 -13.68
N GLY A 90 10.88 -13.06 -14.74
CA GLY A 90 11.28 -12.88 -16.13
C GLY A 90 11.29 -11.40 -16.54
N ASP A 91 12.20 -11.10 -17.46
CA ASP A 91 12.51 -9.74 -17.93
C ASP A 91 11.41 -9.20 -18.86
#